data_AF-A0A0D4ZYY5-F1
#
_entry.id   AF-A0A0D4ZYY5-F1
#
_cell.length_a   1.000
_cell.length_b   1.000
_cell.length_c   1.000
_cell.angle_alpha   90.00
_cell.angle_beta   90.00
_cell.angle_gamma   90.00
#
_symmetry.space_group_name_H-M   'P 1'
#
loop_
_entity.id
_entity.type
_entity.pdbx_description
1 polymer ?
#
loop_
_entity_poly.entity_id
_entity_poly.type
_entity_poly.pdbx_seq_one_letter_code
_entity_poly.pdbx_strand_id
1 'polypeptide(L)'
;MRKTPFVVLGISFVLLFVFQNVKYIFLAVTFLFCIGLWLSFKEVERQEKIQKIKDINQDLKELDFTDLEIKERQNELMNSTKRELKQIKRETEEKLAQKKKEEFFEPLKKKDKY
;
A
#
# COMPACT_ATOMS: atom_id res chain seq x y z
N MET A 1 0.29 12.27 6.12
CA MET A 1 1.65 12.07 5.59
C MET A 1 2.63 12.88 6.42
N ARG A 2 3.64 12.24 7.02
CA ARG A 2 4.77 12.99 7.59
C ARG A 2 5.59 13.51 6.41
N LYS A 3 5.51 14.82 6.13
CA LYS A 3 6.24 15.47 5.03
C LYS A 3 7.72 15.74 5.36
N THR A 4 8.09 15.58 6.63
CA THR A 4 9.43 15.80 7.17
C THR A 4 10.57 15.16 6.39
N PRO A 5 10.53 13.87 5.97
CA PRO A 5 11.64 13.27 5.21
C PRO A 5 11.84 13.91 3.82
N PHE A 6 10.75 14.29 3.15
CA PHE A 6 10.81 14.98 1.85
C PHE A 6 11.35 16.42 1.98
N VAL A 7 10.99 17.11 3.07
CA VAL A 7 11.52 18.46 3.37
C VAL A 7 13.02 18.39 3.66
N VAL A 8 13.47 17.41 4.45
CA VAL A 8 14.89 17.19 4.74
C VAL A 8 15.69 16.86 3.47
N LEU A 9 15.11 16.05 2.57
CA LEU A 9 15.71 15.78 1.25
C LEU A 9 15.85 17.05 0.40
N GLY A 10 14.81 17.88 0.35
CA GLY A 10 14.83 19.13 -0.40
C GLY A 10 15.90 20.09 0.10
N ILE A 11 15.99 20.29 1.42
CA ILE A 11 17.01 21.16 2.03
C ILE A 11 18.42 20.61 1.78
N SER A 12 18.61 19.30 1.94
CA SER A 12 19.92 18.66 1.70
C SER A 12 20.36 18.78 0.24
N PHE A 13 19.43 18.65 -0.71
CA PHE A 13 19.71 18.84 -2.14
C PHE A 13 20.16 20.27 -2.47
N VAL A 14 19.51 21.27 -1.88
CA VAL A 14 19.91 22.68 -2.04
C VAL A 14 21.30 22.92 -1.44
N LEU A 15 21.59 22.36 -0.26
CA LEU A 15 22.90 22.48 0.39
C LEU A 15 24.02 21.79 -0.42
N LEU A 16 23.75 20.67 -1.09
CA LEU A 16 24.71 20.03 -2.00
C LEU A 16 25.12 20.95 -3.16
N PHE A 17 24.16 21.68 -3.72
CA PHE A 17 24.40 22.61 -4.82
C PHE A 17 25.20 23.84 -4.39
N VAL A 18 24.94 24.34 -3.17
CA VAL A 18 25.59 25.54 -2.63
C VAL A 18 27.01 25.26 -2.12
N PHE A 19 27.24 24.11 -1.48
CA PHE A 19 28.52 23.79 -0.82
C PHE A 19 29.41 22.82 -1.58
N GLN A 20 29.22 22.67 -2.91
CA GLN A 20 30.02 21.76 -3.75
C GLN A 20 31.54 21.96 -3.66
N ASN A 21 31.99 23.18 -3.34
CA ASN A 21 33.41 23.54 -3.29
C ASN A 21 34.09 23.20 -1.95
N VAL A 22 33.34 22.84 -0.91
CA VAL A 22 33.89 22.55 0.41
C VAL A 22 33.83 21.04 0.68
N LYS A 23 34.93 20.33 0.39
CA LYS A 23 35.01 18.86 0.38
C LYS A 23 34.39 18.19 1.62
N TYR A 24 34.68 18.69 2.82
CA TYR A 24 34.17 18.09 4.07
C TYR A 24 32.68 18.35 4.31
N ILE A 25 32.18 19.54 3.94
CA ILE A 25 30.75 19.87 4.05
C ILE A 25 29.96 19.08 3.01
N PHE A 26 30.47 19.00 1.79
CA PHE A 26 29.88 18.21 0.71
C PHE A 26 29.72 16.73 1.10
N LEU A 27 30.76 16.13 1.70
CA LEU A 27 30.71 14.73 2.18
C LEU A 27 29.62 14.53 3.24
N ALA A 28 29.54 15.43 4.23
CA ALA A 28 28.55 15.34 5.32
C ALA A 28 27.10 15.50 4.81
N VAL A 29 26.86 16.45 3.91
CA VAL A 29 25.53 16.67 3.32
C VAL A 29 25.13 15.49 2.43
N THR A 30 26.08 14.91 1.68
CA THR A 30 25.82 13.71 0.86
C THR A 30 25.40 12.52 1.73
N PHE A 31 26.07 12.31 2.86
CA PHE A 31 25.71 11.25 3.80
C PHE A 31 24.30 11.43 4.37
N LEU A 32 23.95 12.65 4.79
CA LEU A 32 22.61 12.98 5.27
C LEU A 32 21.54 12.80 4.18
N PHE A 33 21.87 13.15 2.93
CA PHE A 33 20.98 12.96 1.79
C PHE A 33 20.68 11.48 1.54
N CYS A 34 21.70 10.61 1.58
CA CYS A 34 21.51 9.16 1.46
C CYS A 34 20.61 8.59 2.56
N ILE A 35 20.77 9.02 3.81
CA ILE A 35 19.88 8.63 4.92
C ILE A 35 18.45 9.13 4.66
N GLY A 36 18.29 10.37 4.21
CA GLY A 36 17.00 10.94 3.85
C GLY A 36 16.29 10.16 2.74
N LEU A 37 17.04 9.70 1.74
CA LEU A 37 16.53 8.86 0.66
C LEU A 37 16.06 7.51 1.20
N TRP A 38 16.88 6.85 2.03
CA TRP A 38 16.53 5.58 2.65
C TRP A 38 15.23 5.67 3.46
N LEU A 39 15.11 6.70 4.32
CA LEU A 39 13.91 6.91 5.13
C LEU A 39 12.68 7.20 4.28
N SER A 40 12.85 7.96 3.19
CA SER A 40 11.75 8.27 2.27
C SER A 40 11.27 7.04 1.52
N PHE A 41 12.20 6.20 1.04
CA PHE A 41 11.88 4.91 0.43
C PHE A 41 11.07 4.02 1.39
N LYS A 42 11.51 3.90 2.65
CA LYS A 42 10.80 3.11 3.66
C LYS A 42 9.39 3.64 3.94
N GLU A 43 9.21 4.95 3.95
CA GLU A 43 7.89 5.56 4.12
C GLU A 43 6.99 5.27 2.92
N VAL A 44 7.51 5.38 1.69
CA VAL A 44 6.76 5.03 0.47
C VAL A 44 6.34 3.55 0.48
N GLU A 45 7.25 2.63 0.80
CA GLU A 45 6.91 1.20 0.90
C GLU A 45 5.81 0.94 1.95
N ARG A 46 5.88 1.63 3.09
CA ARG A 46 4.84 1.55 4.11
C ARG A 46 3.50 2.04 3.58
N GLN A 47 3.49 3.11 2.80
CA GLN A 47 2.27 3.62 2.19
C GLN A 47 1.69 2.66 1.16
N GLU A 48 2.53 2.09 0.30
CA GLU A 48 2.10 1.05 -0.64
C GLU A 48 1.46 -0.13 0.10
N LYS A 49 2.04 -0.56 1.23
CA LYS A 49 1.47 -1.62 2.06
C LYS A 49 0.08 -1.25 2.57
N ILE A 50 -0.05 -0.05 3.16
CA ILE A 50 -1.34 0.44 3.68
C ILE A 50 -2.38 0.55 2.56
N GLN A 51 -1.98 1.04 1.39
CA GLN A 51 -2.87 1.16 0.24
C GLN A 51 -3.38 -0.20 -0.22
N LYS A 52 -2.50 -1.21 -0.32
CA LYS A 52 -2.92 -2.58 -0.64
C LYS A 52 -3.89 -3.17 0.38
N ILE A 53 -3.66 -2.91 1.67
CA ILE A 53 -4.57 -3.37 2.73
C ILE A 53 -5.94 -2.69 2.57
N LYS A 54 -5.98 -1.41 2.20
CA LYS A 54 -7.24 -0.72 1.91
C LYS A 54 -7.97 -1.32 0.71
N ASP A 55 -7.26 -1.63 -0.37
CA ASP A 55 -7.84 -2.29 -1.54
C ASP A 55 -8.47 -3.64 -1.13
N ILE A 56 -7.72 -4.48 -0.40
CA ILE A 56 -8.21 -5.79 0.09
C ILE A 56 -9.46 -5.60 0.97
N ASN A 57 -9.44 -4.63 1.89
CA ASN A 57 -10.61 -4.35 2.73
C ASN A 57 -11.83 -3.92 1.91
N GLN A 58 -11.62 -3.17 0.83
CA GLN A 58 -12.71 -2.77 -0.06
C GLN A 58 -13.29 -3.99 -0.79
N ASP A 59 -12.43 -4.85 -1.33
CA ASP A 59 -12.86 -6.09 -1.99
C ASP A 59 -13.61 -7.02 -1.01
N LEU A 60 -13.17 -7.09 0.25
CA LEU A 60 -13.88 -7.82 1.30
C LEU A 60 -15.25 -7.23 1.62
N LYS A 61 -15.40 -5.91 1.61
CA LYS A 61 -16.71 -5.26 1.78
C LYS A 61 -17.66 -5.59 0.64
N GLU A 62 -17.17 -5.65 -0.60
CA GLU A 62 -17.97 -6.08 -1.76
C GLU A 62 -18.36 -7.58 -1.68
N LEU A 63 -17.58 -8.38 -0.95
CA LEU A 63 -17.89 -9.77 -0.61
C LEU A 63 -18.83 -9.93 0.61
N ASP A 64 -19.46 -8.85 1.08
CA ASP A 64 -20.37 -8.82 2.24
C ASP A 64 -19.72 -9.16 3.60
N PHE A 65 -18.41 -9.02 3.73
CA PHE A 65 -17.77 -9.14 5.05
C PHE A 65 -18.16 -7.98 5.95
N THR A 66 -18.37 -8.29 7.24
CA THR A 66 -18.68 -7.29 8.26
C THR A 66 -17.45 -6.48 8.65
N ASP A 67 -17.66 -5.26 9.14
CA ASP A 67 -16.56 -4.42 9.66
C ASP A 67 -15.83 -5.08 10.84
N LEU A 68 -16.49 -5.97 11.60
CA LEU A 68 -15.88 -6.76 12.68
C LEU A 68 -14.87 -7.78 12.12
N GLU A 69 -15.27 -8.57 11.12
CA GLU A 69 -14.37 -9.55 10.48
C GLU A 69 -13.18 -8.89 9.79
N ILE A 70 -13.40 -7.75 9.15
CA ILE A 70 -12.32 -6.96 8.54
C ILE A 70 -11.34 -6.47 9.62
N LYS A 71 -11.87 -6.04 10.78
CA LYS A 71 -11.05 -5.55 11.90
C LYS A 71 -10.22 -6.67 12.54
N GLU A 72 -10.77 -7.88 12.66
CA GLU A 72 -10.03 -9.04 13.17
C GLU A 72 -8.86 -9.39 12.24
N ARG A 73 -9.07 -9.29 10.92
CA ARG A 73 -8.04 -9.55 9.90
C ARG A 73 -6.98 -8.45 9.78
N GLN A 74 -7.20 -7.26 10.35
CA GLN A 74 -6.23 -6.16 10.24
C GLN A 74 -4.87 -6.49 10.84
N ASN A 75 -4.84 -7.24 11.96
CA ASN A 75 -3.57 -7.58 12.59
C ASN A 75 -2.73 -8.51 11.67
N GLU A 76 -3.39 -9.47 11.02
CA GLU A 76 -2.75 -10.37 10.06
C GLU A 76 -2.25 -9.61 8.82
N LEU A 77 -3.09 -8.77 8.22
CA LEU A 77 -2.76 -7.97 7.04
C LEU A 77 -1.61 -6.99 7.32
N MET A 78 -1.60 -6.38 8.50
CA MET A 78 -0.54 -5.45 8.91
C MET A 78 0.80 -6.15 9.17
N ASN A 79 0.79 -7.44 9.53
CA ASN A 79 2.01 -8.22 9.74
C ASN A 79 2.46 -9.00 8.49
N SER A 80 1.59 -9.17 7.51
CA SER A 80 1.87 -9.90 6.26
C SER A 80 2.97 -9.24 5.42
N THR A 81 3.71 -10.04 4.66
CA THR A 81 4.72 -9.57 3.71
C THR A 81 4.07 -8.99 2.44
N LYS A 82 4.85 -8.23 1.63
CA LYS A 82 4.35 -7.67 0.36
C LYS A 82 3.91 -8.76 -0.64
N ARG A 83 4.49 -9.95 -0.56
CA ARG A 83 4.12 -11.12 -1.38
C ARG A 83 2.80 -11.74 -0.90
N GLU A 84 2.66 -11.97 0.40
CA GLU A 84 1.42 -12.47 1.00
C GLU A 84 0.25 -11.52 0.71
N LEU A 85 0.42 -10.21 0.92
CA LEU A 85 -0.64 -9.24 0.59
C LEU A 85 -1.03 -9.28 -0.90
N LYS A 86 -0.08 -9.58 -1.80
CA LYS A 86 -0.40 -9.74 -3.23
C LYS A 86 -1.20 -11.01 -3.49
N GLN A 87 -0.89 -12.10 -2.79
CA GLN A 87 -1.65 -13.35 -2.88
C GLN A 87 -3.07 -13.17 -2.32
N ILE A 88 -3.20 -12.59 -1.12
CA ILE A 88 -4.50 -12.32 -0.49
C ILE A 88 -5.38 -11.44 -1.38
N LYS A 89 -4.79 -10.39 -1.98
CA LYS A 89 -5.52 -9.53 -2.94
C LYS A 89 -6.05 -10.35 -4.12
N ARG A 90 -5.20 -11.18 -4.73
CA ARG A 90 -5.59 -12.02 -5.87
C ARG A 90 -6.70 -13.01 -5.51
N GLU A 91 -6.59 -13.67 -4.35
CA GLU A 91 -7.62 -14.60 -3.87
C GLU A 91 -8.96 -13.90 -3.62
N THR A 92 -8.91 -12.67 -3.07
CA THR A 92 -10.11 -11.87 -2.83
C THR A 92 -10.76 -11.43 -4.15
N GLU A 93 -9.97 -10.98 -5.12
CA GLU A 93 -10.43 -10.63 -6.48
C GLU A 93 -11.04 -11.83 -7.20
N GLU A 94 -10.43 -13.02 -7.08
CA GLU A 94 -10.95 -14.26 -7.69
C GLU A 94 -12.31 -14.66 -7.08
N LYS A 95 -12.45 -14.56 -5.75
CA LYS A 95 -13.75 -14.79 -5.07
C LYS A 95 -14.81 -13.76 -5.47
N LEU A 96 -14.42 -12.50 -5.58
CA LEU A 96 -15.29 -11.42 -6.05
C LEU A 96 -15.78 -11.69 -7.47
N ALA A 97 -14.90 -12.13 -8.36
CA ALA A 97 -15.24 -12.49 -9.73
C ALA A 97 -16.16 -13.72 -9.79
N GLN A 98 -16.01 -14.68 -8.89
CA GLN A 98 -16.94 -15.81 -8.76
C GLN A 98 -18.32 -15.35 -8.32
N LYS A 99 -18.43 -14.54 -7.26
CA LYS A 99 -19.70 -13.96 -6.79
C LYS A 99 -20.42 -13.19 -7.90
N LYS A 100 -19.70 -12.32 -8.63
CA LYS A 100 -20.26 -11.58 -9.78
C LYS A 100 -20.75 -12.49 -10.91
N LYS A 101 -20.07 -13.61 -11.15
CA LYS A 101 -20.54 -14.62 -12.12
C LYS A 101 -21.80 -15.31 -11.62
N GLU A 102 -21.85 -15.72 -10.36
CA GLU A 102 -23.02 -16.38 -9.76
C GLU A 102 -24.25 -15.47 -9.81
N GLU A 103 -24.12 -14.21 -9.37
CA GLU A 103 -25.17 -13.18 -9.47
C GLU A 103 -25.62 -12.93 -10.93
N PHE A 104 -24.69 -12.98 -11.88
CA PHE A 104 -25.00 -12.84 -13.31
C PHE A 104 -25.83 -14.02 -13.86
N PHE A 105 -25.64 -15.24 -13.33
CA PHE A 105 -26.38 -16.44 -13.76
C PHE A 105 -27.64 -16.75 -12.94
N GLU A 106 -27.86 -16.09 -11.79
CA GLU A 106 -29.08 -16.21 -11.00
C GLU A 106 -30.41 -15.88 -11.71
N PRO A 107 -30.52 -14.91 -12.66
CA PRO A 107 -31.80 -14.60 -13.29
C PRO A 107 -32.27 -15.69 -14.28
N LEU A 108 -31.45 -16.68 -14.62
CA LEU A 108 -31.85 -17.77 -15.52
C LEU A 108 -32.58 -18.94 -14.82
N LYS A 109 -32.46 -19.10 -13.49
CA LYS A 109 -33.10 -20.21 -12.76
C LYS A 109 -34.55 -19.96 -12.32
N LYS A 110 -35.06 -18.72 -12.43
CA LYS A 110 -36.44 -18.38 -12.04
C LYS A 110 -37.48 -18.58 -13.15
N LYS A 111 -37.09 -18.91 -14.38
CA LYS A 111 -38.03 -19.07 -15.51
C LYS A 111 -38.55 -20.50 -15.74
N ASP A 112 -38.02 -21.51 -15.05
CA ASP A 112 -38.44 -22.91 -15.23
C ASP A 112 -39.38 -23.43 -14.11
N LYS A 113 -40.14 -22.53 -13.48
CA LYS A 113 -41.26 -22.88 -12.58
C LYS A 113 -42.51 -22.11 -12.99
N TYR A 114 -43.05 -22.44 -14.16
CA TYR A 114 -44.46 -22.26 -14.50
C TYR A 114 -44.91 -23.41 -15.38
#